data_AF-A0A3D5Y1B2-F1
#
_entry.id   AF-A0A3D5Y1B2-F1
#
_cell.length_a   1.000
_cell.length_b   1.000
_cell.length_c   1.000
_cell.angle_alpha   90.00
_cell.angle_beta   90.00
_cell.angle_gamma   90.00
#
_symmetry.space_group_name_H-M   'P 1'
#
loop_
_entity.id
_entity.type
_entity.pdbx_description
1 polymer ?
#
loop_
_entity_poly.entity_id
_entity_poly.type
_entity_poly.pdbx_seq_one_letter_code
_entity_poly.pdbx_strand_id
1 'polypeptide(L)'
;MQRVEVLEMESIKTLLRVGVLLVLVVPLSGCSDFWCWPFDCSASKSSSGVEDSTSTTSTTTAPTDGGPPALDFNKNVVWLEGAVVADWPETHKLTVSFPQDWFICLNWGGTDTWPSAEIMHTSGTKTIKVNANPWVFVWHDNKWYGSTWEWLAPGKPCKAASAVAGDHIKKNPLKDWDGAEGEVVYFMVSSVIRHNNNRTNYQARTDAVRIVLPKDYD
;
A
#
# COMPACT_ATOMS: atom_id res chain seq x y z
N MET A 1 27.90 -41.25 31.38
CA MET A 1 28.42 -40.16 32.23
C MET A 1 29.41 -39.36 31.38
N GLN A 2 29.56 -38.04 31.40
CA GLN A 2 28.80 -36.88 31.90
C GLN A 2 29.87 -35.78 32.03
N ARG A 3 29.67 -34.61 31.40
CA ARG A 3 30.41 -33.33 31.66
C ARG A 3 31.92 -33.33 31.30
N VAL A 4 32.58 -32.19 31.07
CA VAL A 4 32.14 -30.79 30.85
C VAL A 4 33.18 -30.07 29.99
N GLU A 5 32.76 -29.12 29.15
CA GLU A 5 33.67 -28.20 28.46
C GLU A 5 34.26 -27.19 29.45
N VAL A 6 35.59 -27.10 29.51
CA VAL A 6 36.26 -26.09 30.34
C VAL A 6 36.42 -24.81 29.53
N LEU A 7 35.69 -23.78 29.96
CA LEU A 7 35.91 -22.39 29.58
C LEU A 7 37.26 -21.91 30.13
N GLU A 8 38.03 -21.17 29.34
CA GLU A 8 38.42 -19.82 29.74
C GLU A 8 38.80 -18.97 28.52
N MET A 9 38.22 -17.78 28.43
CA MET A 9 38.40 -16.84 27.34
C MET A 9 38.97 -15.56 27.94
N GLU A 10 40.26 -15.31 27.72
CA GLU A 10 40.97 -14.22 28.40
C GLU A 10 40.54 -12.84 27.92
N SER A 11 40.39 -11.94 28.91
CA SER A 11 40.81 -10.53 28.86
C SER A 11 40.24 -9.61 27.76
N ILE A 12 39.38 -8.68 28.17
CA ILE A 12 39.56 -7.23 27.89
C ILE A 12 38.95 -6.43 29.04
N LYS A 13 39.76 -5.53 29.64
CA LYS A 13 39.34 -4.57 30.66
C LYS A 13 39.04 -3.22 29.99
N THR A 14 37.87 -2.66 30.22
CA THR A 14 37.61 -1.23 29.99
C THR A 14 36.92 -0.62 31.21
N LEU A 15 37.48 0.47 31.73
CA LEU A 15 37.08 1.12 32.98
C LEU A 15 36.23 2.36 32.74
N LEU A 16 35.27 2.59 33.64
CA LEU A 16 34.67 3.87 34.07
C LEU A 16 34.23 4.90 32.99
N ARG A 17 33.00 5.40 33.12
CA ARG A 17 32.73 6.60 33.97
C ARG A 17 31.24 6.78 34.25
N VAL A 18 30.91 7.01 35.52
CA VAL A 18 29.61 7.51 35.97
C VAL A 18 29.61 9.04 35.84
N GLY A 19 28.51 9.61 35.34
CA GLY A 19 28.31 11.05 35.26
C GLY A 19 26.83 11.41 35.49
N VAL A 20 26.49 11.79 36.72
CA VAL A 20 25.17 12.32 37.09
C VAL A 20 25.26 13.84 37.16
N LEU A 21 24.35 14.54 36.50
CA LEU A 21 24.04 15.94 36.84
C LEU A 21 22.58 16.27 36.50
N LEU A 22 21.93 16.95 37.45
CA LEU A 22 20.51 17.32 37.52
C LEU A 22 20.42 18.87 37.62
N VAL A 23 19.21 19.45 37.58
CA VAL A 23 18.80 20.89 37.71
C VAL A 23 18.43 21.49 36.32
N LEU A 24 17.20 21.89 35.92
CA LEU A 24 16.08 22.70 36.49
C LEU A 24 16.30 24.24 36.37
N VAL A 25 15.39 25.13 35.92
CA VAL A 25 13.99 25.00 35.45
C VAL A 25 13.52 26.25 34.62
N VAL A 26 12.56 26.05 33.69
CA VAL A 26 11.33 26.83 33.26
C VAL A 26 11.12 28.31 33.72
N PRO A 27 10.34 29.23 33.05
CA PRO A 27 9.52 29.20 31.80
C PRO A 27 9.79 30.34 30.78
N LEU A 28 9.10 30.32 29.62
CA LEU A 28 8.29 31.46 29.11
C LEU A 28 7.28 31.04 28.02
N SER A 29 5.98 31.17 28.33
CA SER A 29 4.80 31.31 27.46
C SER A 29 4.83 30.79 25.99
N GLY A 30 4.01 29.77 25.71
CA GLY A 30 3.61 29.38 24.33
C GLY A 30 2.61 28.23 24.35
N CYS A 31 1.31 28.57 24.31
CA CYS A 31 0.10 27.73 24.40
C CYS A 31 0.28 26.19 24.38
N SER A 32 -0.01 25.57 25.53
CA SER A 32 -0.45 24.18 25.59
C SER A 32 -1.87 24.04 25.05
N ASP A 33 -2.09 23.10 24.13
CA ASP A 33 -3.34 22.35 23.89
C ASP A 33 -2.97 21.21 22.91
N PHE A 34 -2.78 19.97 23.36
CA PHE A 34 -3.82 18.97 23.62
C PHE A 34 -4.84 18.81 22.47
N TRP A 35 -4.42 18.02 21.47
CA TRP A 35 -5.33 17.16 20.71
C TRP A 35 -6.46 17.81 19.87
N CYS A 36 -6.19 18.96 19.24
CA CYS A 36 -7.13 19.55 18.28
C CYS A 36 -7.25 18.70 17.00
N TRP A 37 -8.34 17.95 16.87
CA TRP A 37 -8.77 17.34 15.60
C TRP A 37 -9.25 18.43 14.61
N PRO A 38 -9.14 18.22 13.28
CA PRO A 38 -9.40 19.25 12.26
C PRO A 38 -10.89 19.57 12.01
N PHE A 39 -11.78 19.33 12.98
CA PHE A 39 -13.23 19.59 12.86
C PHE A 39 -13.80 20.40 14.02
N ASP A 40 -13.16 21.50 14.42
CA ASP A 40 -13.84 22.77 14.74
C ASP A 40 -12.81 23.91 14.91
N CYS A 41 -12.96 24.97 14.13
CA CYS A 41 -12.42 26.31 14.41
C CYS A 41 -13.35 27.35 13.76
N SER A 42 -14.59 27.40 14.22
CA SER A 42 -15.60 28.34 13.70
C SER A 42 -15.65 29.66 14.50
N ALA A 43 -14.91 30.67 14.03
CA ALA A 43 -15.22 32.11 14.20
C ALA A 43 -14.21 32.98 13.41
N SER A 44 -14.59 34.02 12.66
CA SER A 44 -15.93 34.49 12.27
C SER A 44 -15.82 35.51 11.11
N LYS A 45 -16.72 35.40 10.11
CA LYS A 45 -17.45 36.52 9.46
C LYS A 45 -18.33 36.00 8.32
N SER A 46 -19.53 36.56 8.23
CA SER A 46 -20.65 36.04 7.44
C SER A 46 -20.53 36.28 5.93
N SER A 47 -21.06 35.34 5.13
CA SER A 47 -21.87 35.66 3.95
C SER A 47 -22.84 34.53 3.66
N SER A 48 -24.08 34.88 3.31
CA SER A 48 -25.17 33.93 3.07
C SER A 48 -25.11 33.36 1.65
N GLY A 49 -25.17 32.04 1.52
CA GLY A 49 -25.29 31.35 0.23
C GLY A 49 -26.12 30.07 0.43
N VAL A 50 -27.19 29.94 -0.36
CA VAL A 50 -28.18 28.86 -0.23
C VAL A 50 -27.61 27.49 -0.62
N GLU A 51 -28.18 26.42 -0.04
CA GLU A 51 -27.94 25.04 -0.45
C GLU A 51 -28.55 24.78 -1.83
N ASP A 52 -27.83 24.04 -2.69
CA ASP A 52 -28.47 23.21 -3.71
C ASP A 52 -27.74 21.86 -3.79
N SER A 53 -28.52 20.79 -3.88
CA SER A 53 -28.02 19.42 -3.87
C SER A 53 -27.88 18.90 -5.30
N THR A 54 -26.67 18.93 -5.85
CA THR A 54 -26.38 18.20 -7.10
C THR A 54 -25.00 17.55 -7.06
N SER A 55 -25.01 16.23 -7.24
CA SER A 55 -23.93 15.34 -7.72
C SER A 55 -22.47 15.81 -7.53
N THR A 56 -21.75 15.11 -6.63
CA THR A 56 -20.30 15.17 -6.49
C THR A 56 -19.60 14.90 -7.83
N THR A 57 -19.32 15.96 -8.58
CA THR A 57 -18.47 15.90 -9.76
C THR A 57 -17.03 15.84 -9.28
N SER A 58 -16.39 14.69 -9.45
CA SER A 58 -14.97 14.48 -9.14
C SER A 58 -14.09 15.34 -10.06
N THR A 59 -13.87 16.59 -9.66
CA THR A 59 -12.92 17.48 -10.33
C THR A 59 -11.51 17.02 -10.01
N THR A 60 -10.95 16.21 -10.91
CA THR A 60 -9.53 15.82 -10.90
C THR A 60 -8.65 17.03 -11.18
N THR A 61 -8.34 17.80 -10.13
CA THR A 61 -7.23 18.74 -10.16
C THR A 61 -5.94 17.92 -10.27
N ALA A 62 -5.11 18.21 -11.27
CA ALA A 62 -3.80 17.57 -11.39
C ALA A 62 -2.96 17.84 -10.13
N PRO A 63 -2.10 16.90 -9.69
CA PRO A 63 -1.27 17.13 -8.52
C PRO A 63 -0.29 18.28 -8.78
N THR A 64 -0.19 19.19 -7.81
CA THR A 64 0.63 20.42 -7.89
C THR A 64 2.14 20.15 -7.91
N ASP A 65 2.57 18.88 -7.84
CA ASP A 65 3.97 18.45 -7.80
C ASP A 65 4.61 18.25 -9.18
N GLY A 66 3.84 18.37 -10.27
CA GLY A 66 4.31 18.10 -11.64
C GLY A 66 4.44 16.62 -11.97
N GLY A 67 3.96 15.74 -11.09
CA GLY A 67 3.86 14.30 -11.32
C GLY A 67 2.75 13.91 -12.30
N PRO A 68 2.53 12.61 -12.49
CA PRO A 68 1.53 12.10 -13.44
C PRO A 68 0.09 12.52 -13.07
N PRO A 69 -0.81 12.66 -14.06
CA PRO A 69 -2.21 12.98 -13.79
C PRO A 69 -2.86 11.90 -12.95
N ALA A 70 -3.84 12.25 -12.11
CA ALA A 70 -4.46 11.27 -11.22
C ALA A 70 -5.09 10.09 -12.00
N LEU A 71 -5.05 8.92 -11.38
CA LEU A 71 -5.59 7.68 -11.94
C LEU A 71 -7.12 7.79 -12.14
N ASP A 72 -7.58 7.47 -13.35
CA ASP A 72 -8.99 7.34 -13.72
C ASP A 72 -9.17 6.11 -14.60
N PHE A 73 -9.69 5.04 -14.00
CA PHE A 73 -9.88 3.73 -14.63
C PHE A 73 -10.58 3.76 -16.00
N ASN A 74 -11.43 4.77 -16.23
CA ASN A 74 -12.26 4.89 -17.43
C ASN A 74 -11.70 5.88 -18.46
N LYS A 75 -10.61 6.60 -18.14
CA LYS A 75 -10.04 7.63 -19.04
C LYS A 75 -8.57 7.42 -19.39
N ASN A 76 -7.73 6.97 -18.46
CA ASN A 76 -6.27 7.02 -18.64
C ASN A 76 -5.51 5.74 -18.24
N VAL A 77 -6.20 4.61 -18.06
CA VAL A 77 -5.61 3.31 -17.73
C VAL A 77 -5.61 2.34 -18.91
N VAL A 78 -4.45 1.76 -19.20
CA VAL A 78 -4.28 0.57 -20.03
C VAL A 78 -4.17 -0.65 -19.12
N TRP A 79 -5.23 -1.46 -19.10
CA TRP A 79 -5.28 -2.69 -18.31
C TRP A 79 -4.54 -3.83 -19.03
N LEU A 80 -3.46 -4.33 -18.44
CA LEU A 80 -2.67 -5.45 -18.99
C LEU A 80 -3.35 -6.81 -18.79
N GLU A 81 -4.28 -6.89 -17.84
CA GLU A 81 -5.25 -7.96 -17.68
C GLU A 81 -6.49 -7.46 -16.92
N GLY A 82 -7.57 -8.26 -16.90
CA GLY A 82 -8.66 -8.12 -15.95
C GLY A 82 -9.45 -6.80 -15.95
N ALA A 83 -9.44 -6.02 -17.05
CA ALA A 83 -10.00 -4.67 -17.15
C ALA A 83 -11.41 -4.46 -16.54
N VAL A 84 -12.24 -5.51 -16.51
CA VAL A 84 -13.59 -5.50 -15.90
C VAL A 84 -13.59 -5.10 -14.41
N VAL A 85 -12.46 -5.19 -13.69
CA VAL A 85 -12.39 -4.74 -12.28
C VAL A 85 -12.62 -3.23 -12.12
N ALA A 86 -12.43 -2.44 -13.18
CA ALA A 86 -12.76 -1.01 -13.18
C ALA A 86 -14.23 -0.77 -12.74
N ASP A 87 -15.13 -1.60 -13.28
CA ASP A 87 -16.58 -1.54 -13.06
C ASP A 87 -17.04 -2.27 -11.78
N TRP A 88 -16.14 -2.95 -11.06
CA TRP A 88 -16.53 -3.70 -9.87
C TRP A 88 -16.86 -2.77 -8.70
N PRO A 89 -17.81 -3.15 -7.83
CA PRO A 89 -18.15 -2.39 -6.64
C PRO A 89 -16.94 -2.12 -5.74
N GLU A 90 -16.76 -0.87 -5.38
CA GLU A 90 -15.85 -0.47 -4.31
C GLU A 90 -16.48 -0.82 -2.96
N THR A 91 -15.99 -1.87 -2.32
CA THR A 91 -16.59 -2.43 -1.08
C THR A 91 -15.81 -2.09 0.18
N HIS A 92 -14.56 -1.69 0.03
CA HIS A 92 -13.62 -1.48 1.13
C HIS A 92 -12.66 -0.33 0.80
N LYS A 93 -12.11 0.28 1.84
CA LYS A 93 -10.97 1.18 1.73
C LYS A 93 -9.66 0.41 1.90
N LEU A 94 -8.66 0.77 1.11
CA LEU A 94 -7.30 0.22 1.18
C LEU A 94 -6.39 1.13 2.00
N THR A 95 -5.54 0.51 2.83
CA THR A 95 -4.39 1.16 3.46
C THR A 95 -3.12 0.41 3.07
N VAL A 96 -2.24 1.08 2.33
CA VAL A 96 -0.90 0.55 2.00
C VAL A 96 0.09 0.95 3.07
N SER A 97 0.93 0.03 3.53
CA SER A 97 2.04 0.32 4.44
C SER A 97 3.28 -0.50 4.11
N PHE A 98 4.44 0.05 4.48
CA PHE A 98 5.75 -0.57 4.38
C PHE A 98 6.31 -0.72 5.81
N PRO A 99 5.86 -1.73 6.58
CA PRO A 99 6.17 -1.81 8.02
C PRO A 99 7.60 -2.29 8.33
N GLN A 100 8.30 -2.82 7.33
CA GLN A 100 9.70 -3.23 7.30
C GLN A 100 10.19 -2.97 5.87
N ASP A 101 11.47 -2.65 5.69
CA ASP A 101 12.01 -2.13 4.42
C ASP A 101 11.79 -3.08 3.22
N TRP A 102 11.59 -4.38 3.46
CA TRP A 102 11.38 -5.45 2.47
C TRP A 102 9.93 -5.97 2.35
N PHE A 103 8.94 -5.35 3.03
CA PHE A 103 7.53 -5.80 3.00
C PHE A 103 6.56 -4.70 2.62
N ILE A 104 5.65 -5.01 1.68
CA ILE A 104 4.45 -4.22 1.41
C ILE A 104 3.23 -4.93 2.02
N CYS A 105 2.41 -4.20 2.75
CA CYS A 105 1.15 -4.67 3.30
C CYS A 105 -0.02 -3.88 2.71
N LEU A 106 -0.93 -4.59 2.05
CA LEU A 106 -2.16 -4.06 1.48
C LEU A 106 -3.30 -4.43 2.43
N ASN A 107 -3.76 -3.49 3.26
CA ASN A 107 -4.72 -3.77 4.33
C ASN A 107 -6.14 -3.32 3.93
N TRP A 108 -7.10 -4.24 3.92
CA TRP A 108 -8.52 -3.95 3.64
C TRP A 108 -9.45 -4.91 4.42
N GLY A 109 -10.69 -4.51 4.69
CA GLY A 109 -11.65 -5.34 5.44
C GLY A 109 -12.08 -6.65 4.73
N GLY A 110 -11.76 -6.79 3.44
CA GLY A 110 -12.01 -8.00 2.65
C GLY A 110 -11.00 -9.13 2.87
N THR A 111 -9.92 -8.88 3.63
CA THR A 111 -8.75 -9.79 3.77
C THR A 111 -9.10 -11.22 4.20
N ASP A 112 -10.15 -11.41 5.00
CA ASP A 112 -10.64 -12.72 5.45
C ASP A 112 -12.11 -13.01 5.04
N THR A 113 -12.81 -12.04 4.46
CA THR A 113 -14.26 -12.13 4.20
C THR A 113 -14.61 -12.38 2.73
N TRP A 114 -13.73 -12.05 1.79
CA TRP A 114 -13.96 -12.32 0.37
C TRP A 114 -13.82 -13.83 0.06
N PRO A 115 -14.71 -14.42 -0.78
CA PRO A 115 -14.67 -15.84 -1.10
C PRO A 115 -13.34 -16.28 -1.73
N SER A 116 -12.77 -17.36 -1.20
CA SER A 116 -11.55 -17.95 -1.77
C SER A 116 -11.82 -18.72 -3.06
N ALA A 117 -10.83 -18.73 -3.94
CA ALA A 117 -10.70 -19.65 -5.06
C ALA A 117 -9.47 -20.56 -4.85
N GLU A 118 -9.46 -21.71 -5.53
CA GLU A 118 -8.33 -22.64 -5.51
C GLU A 118 -7.48 -22.51 -6.78
N ILE A 119 -6.17 -22.37 -6.58
CA ILE A 119 -5.17 -22.28 -7.65
C ILE A 119 -4.06 -23.31 -7.43
N MET A 120 -3.46 -23.79 -8.52
CA MET A 120 -2.23 -24.57 -8.44
C MET A 120 -1.08 -23.66 -8.00
N HIS A 121 -0.32 -24.07 -6.99
CA HIS A 121 0.89 -23.40 -6.54
C HIS A 121 1.95 -23.40 -7.65
N THR A 122 2.88 -22.44 -7.63
CA THR A 122 3.95 -22.30 -8.63
C THR A 122 4.83 -23.55 -8.77
N SER A 123 4.93 -24.37 -7.73
CA SER A 123 5.61 -25.68 -7.76
C SER A 123 4.88 -26.78 -8.55
N GLY A 124 3.62 -26.59 -8.94
CA GLY A 124 2.80 -27.60 -9.61
C GLY A 124 2.38 -28.80 -8.74
N THR A 125 2.78 -28.84 -7.47
CA THR A 125 2.64 -30.02 -6.59
C THR A 125 1.53 -29.90 -5.54
N LYS A 126 0.90 -28.73 -5.38
CA LYS A 126 -0.15 -28.51 -4.38
C LYS A 126 -1.11 -27.40 -4.82
N THR A 127 -2.36 -27.49 -4.39
CA THR A 127 -3.32 -26.40 -4.49
C THR A 127 -3.19 -25.46 -3.29
N ILE A 128 -3.38 -24.16 -3.50
CA ILE A 128 -3.50 -23.14 -2.44
C ILE A 128 -4.80 -22.34 -2.60
N LYS A 129 -5.29 -21.78 -1.48
CA LYS A 129 -6.46 -20.90 -1.45
C LYS A 129 -6.03 -19.44 -1.50
N VAL A 130 -6.67 -18.68 -2.38
CA VAL A 130 -6.42 -17.25 -2.61
C VAL A 130 -7.77 -16.53 -2.70
N ASN A 131 -7.89 -15.32 -2.16
CA ASN A 131 -9.15 -14.57 -2.15
C ASN A 131 -9.05 -13.19 -2.80
N ALA A 132 -7.84 -12.73 -3.11
CA ALA A 132 -7.63 -11.44 -3.75
C ALA A 132 -6.41 -11.40 -4.68
N ASN A 133 -6.43 -10.44 -5.59
CA ASN A 133 -5.31 -10.05 -6.42
C ASN A 133 -4.91 -8.61 -6.09
N PRO A 134 -3.63 -8.35 -5.78
CA PRO A 134 -3.12 -7.01 -5.63
C PRO A 134 -2.77 -6.44 -7.01
N TRP A 135 -3.07 -5.17 -7.20
CA TRP A 135 -2.81 -4.41 -8.42
C TRP A 135 -1.78 -3.33 -8.16
N VAL A 136 -0.97 -3.06 -9.16
CA VAL A 136 -0.16 -1.84 -9.25
C VAL A 136 -0.51 -1.11 -10.54
N PHE A 137 -0.58 0.22 -10.48
CA PHE A 137 -0.70 1.10 -11.63
C PHE A 137 0.55 1.97 -11.73
N VAL A 138 1.26 1.82 -12.84
CA VAL A 138 2.56 2.46 -13.10
C VAL A 138 2.39 3.49 -14.20
N TRP A 139 3.01 4.67 -14.07
CA TRP A 139 2.98 5.69 -15.11
C TRP A 139 4.12 5.47 -16.10
N HIS A 140 3.77 5.09 -17.33
CA HIS A 140 4.73 4.74 -18.38
C HIS A 140 4.22 5.26 -19.73
N ASP A 141 5.10 5.79 -20.59
CA ASP A 141 4.76 6.33 -21.92
C ASP A 141 3.49 7.22 -21.94
N ASN A 142 3.37 8.10 -20.94
CA ASN A 142 2.25 9.02 -20.72
C ASN A 142 0.88 8.35 -20.52
N LYS A 143 0.85 7.13 -19.96
CA LYS A 143 -0.37 6.40 -19.57
C LYS A 143 -0.17 5.66 -18.25
N TRP A 144 -1.27 5.41 -17.53
CA TRP A 144 -1.25 4.45 -16.45
C TRP A 144 -1.38 3.04 -17.02
N TYR A 145 -0.51 2.12 -16.60
CA TYR A 145 -0.60 0.70 -16.91
C TYR A 145 -0.94 -0.08 -15.65
N GLY A 146 -2.10 -0.76 -15.65
CA GLY A 146 -2.60 -1.55 -14.52
C GLY A 146 -2.40 -3.04 -14.73
N SER A 147 -1.80 -3.74 -13.76
CA SER A 147 -1.65 -5.19 -13.77
C SER A 147 -1.73 -5.79 -12.37
N THR A 148 -2.06 -7.08 -12.28
CA THR A 148 -1.78 -7.84 -11.05
C THR A 148 -0.30 -8.24 -11.00
N TRP A 149 0.22 -8.44 -9.79
CA TRP A 149 1.61 -8.86 -9.56
C TRP A 149 1.73 -10.10 -8.65
N GLU A 150 0.71 -10.42 -7.85
CA GLU A 150 0.73 -11.54 -6.91
C GLU A 150 -0.64 -12.21 -6.69
N TRP A 151 -0.65 -13.20 -5.80
CA TRP A 151 -1.87 -13.76 -5.22
C TRP A 151 -1.91 -13.54 -3.71
N LEU A 152 -2.99 -12.96 -3.18
CA LEU A 152 -3.19 -12.85 -1.73
C LEU A 152 -4.01 -14.04 -1.22
N ALA A 153 -3.53 -14.62 -0.11
CA ALA A 153 -4.23 -15.66 0.63
C ALA A 153 -5.07 -15.03 1.76
N PRO A 154 -6.17 -15.68 2.19
CA PRO A 154 -6.96 -15.20 3.32
C PRO A 154 -6.09 -14.93 4.56
N GLY A 155 -6.27 -13.77 5.18
CA GLY A 155 -5.52 -13.37 6.37
C GLY A 155 -4.04 -13.08 6.12
N LYS A 156 -3.63 -12.89 4.86
CA LYS A 156 -2.24 -12.62 4.43
C LYS A 156 -2.17 -11.38 3.50
N PRO A 157 -2.32 -10.17 4.06
CA PRO A 157 -2.30 -8.91 3.29
C PRO A 157 -0.89 -8.47 2.85
N CYS A 158 0.17 -9.08 3.39
CA CYS A 158 1.56 -8.67 3.16
C CYS A 158 2.32 -9.60 2.21
N LYS A 159 3.21 -9.01 1.42
CA LYS A 159 4.12 -9.67 0.47
C LYS A 159 5.50 -9.03 0.54
N ALA A 160 6.52 -9.77 0.12
CA ALA A 160 7.83 -9.18 -0.17
C ALA A 160 7.63 -8.01 -1.15
N ALA A 161 8.22 -6.87 -0.86
CA ALA A 161 7.98 -5.66 -1.63
C ALA A 161 8.67 -5.70 -3.02
N SER A 162 9.78 -6.43 -3.15
CA SER A 162 10.36 -6.86 -4.44
C SER A 162 9.44 -7.70 -5.33
N ALA A 163 8.29 -8.18 -4.84
CA ALA A 163 7.27 -8.78 -5.71
C ALA A 163 6.43 -7.72 -6.47
N VAL A 164 6.57 -6.43 -6.13
CA VAL A 164 6.00 -5.31 -6.90
C VAL A 164 6.98 -4.92 -8.01
N ALA A 165 7.26 -5.86 -8.91
CA ALA A 165 8.24 -5.71 -9.97
C ALA A 165 7.80 -6.44 -11.26
N GLY A 166 8.50 -6.14 -12.35
CA GLY A 166 8.17 -6.58 -13.70
C GLY A 166 8.30 -8.09 -13.91
N ASP A 167 9.23 -8.72 -13.20
CA ASP A 167 9.42 -10.17 -13.19
C ASP A 167 8.24 -10.91 -12.54
N HIS A 168 7.47 -10.25 -11.67
CA HIS A 168 6.22 -10.73 -11.09
C HIS A 168 4.99 -10.40 -11.96
N ILE A 169 4.94 -9.18 -12.53
CA ILE A 169 3.89 -8.71 -13.45
C ILE A 169 3.86 -9.53 -14.76
N LYS A 170 5.03 -9.78 -15.38
CA LYS A 170 5.21 -10.61 -16.59
C LYS A 170 4.43 -10.14 -17.83
N LYS A 171 4.14 -8.84 -17.95
CA LYS A 171 3.36 -8.23 -19.05
C LYS A 171 4.07 -7.01 -19.64
N ASN A 172 4.23 -6.95 -20.96
CA ASN A 172 4.67 -5.73 -21.64
C ASN A 172 3.65 -4.59 -21.43
N PRO A 173 4.09 -3.32 -21.26
CA PRO A 173 5.48 -2.87 -21.23
C PRO A 173 6.18 -3.10 -19.86
N LEU A 174 5.42 -3.32 -18.78
CA LEU A 174 5.91 -3.37 -17.41
C LEU A 174 6.74 -4.62 -17.03
N LYS A 175 7.05 -5.54 -17.94
CA LYS A 175 7.78 -6.79 -17.62
C LYS A 175 9.22 -6.57 -17.16
N ASP A 176 9.78 -5.39 -17.45
CA ASP A 176 11.14 -4.98 -17.10
C ASP A 176 11.12 -3.73 -16.19
N TRP A 177 9.96 -3.39 -15.58
CA TRP A 177 9.83 -2.29 -14.63
C TRP A 177 10.22 -2.76 -13.22
N ASP A 178 11.17 -2.08 -12.58
CA ASP A 178 11.67 -2.41 -11.23
C ASP A 178 11.13 -1.46 -10.14
N GLY A 179 10.42 -0.40 -10.54
CA GLY A 179 10.15 0.75 -9.69
C GLY A 179 11.37 1.63 -9.45
N ALA A 180 11.15 2.81 -8.86
CA ALA A 180 12.22 3.70 -8.41
C ALA A 180 11.80 4.48 -7.16
N GLU A 181 12.76 4.80 -6.28
CA GLU A 181 12.56 5.74 -5.16
C GLU A 181 11.92 7.04 -5.68
N GLY A 182 10.81 7.45 -5.07
CA GLY A 182 10.10 8.66 -5.47
C GLY A 182 9.13 8.50 -6.65
N GLU A 183 9.07 7.33 -7.31
CA GLU A 183 8.09 7.08 -8.36
C GLU A 183 6.66 7.07 -7.79
N VAL A 184 5.74 7.69 -8.53
CA VAL A 184 4.32 7.73 -8.17
C VAL A 184 3.60 6.55 -8.80
N VAL A 185 3.13 5.64 -7.95
CA VAL A 185 2.28 4.50 -8.34
C VAL A 185 0.92 4.58 -7.64
N TYR A 186 -0.01 3.74 -8.08
CA TYR A 186 -1.22 3.45 -7.29
C TYR A 186 -1.31 1.96 -6.99
N PHE A 187 -1.87 1.61 -5.82
CA PHE A 187 -2.22 0.25 -5.47
C PHE A 187 -3.73 0.09 -5.30
N MET A 188 -4.25 -1.08 -5.66
CA MET A 188 -5.64 -1.49 -5.43
C MET A 188 -5.65 -2.99 -5.09
N VAL A 189 -6.69 -3.47 -4.40
CA VAL A 189 -6.94 -4.90 -4.25
C VAL A 189 -8.31 -5.25 -4.82
N SER A 190 -8.40 -6.30 -5.63
CA SER A 190 -9.66 -6.87 -6.10
C SER A 190 -9.86 -8.29 -5.57
N SER A 191 -11.10 -8.77 -5.56
CA SER A 191 -11.37 -10.20 -5.46
C SER A 191 -10.74 -10.96 -6.64
N VAL A 192 -10.69 -12.29 -6.54
CA VAL A 192 -9.95 -13.16 -7.46
C VAL A 192 -10.28 -12.88 -8.94
N ILE A 193 -9.26 -12.61 -9.73
CA ILE A 193 -9.36 -12.45 -11.18
C ILE A 193 -8.06 -12.86 -11.88
N ARG A 194 -8.19 -13.56 -13.00
CA ARG A 194 -7.08 -13.81 -13.95
C ARG A 194 -7.64 -14.22 -15.31
N HIS A 195 -6.80 -14.14 -16.35
CA HIS A 195 -7.01 -14.71 -17.69
C HIS A 195 -8.46 -14.66 -18.22
N ASN A 196 -8.85 -13.51 -18.77
CA ASN A 196 -10.17 -13.29 -19.38
C ASN A 196 -11.33 -13.56 -18.41
N ASN A 197 -11.15 -13.20 -17.13
CA ASN A 197 -12.14 -13.26 -16.06
C ASN A 197 -12.62 -14.68 -15.69
N ASN A 198 -11.93 -15.73 -16.15
CA ASN A 198 -12.38 -17.13 -16.01
C ASN A 198 -12.25 -17.71 -14.58
N ARG A 199 -11.77 -16.91 -13.62
CA ARG A 199 -11.64 -17.26 -12.20
C ARG A 199 -12.39 -16.31 -11.25
N THR A 200 -13.18 -15.37 -11.79
CA THR A 200 -14.00 -14.46 -10.99
C THR A 200 -15.14 -15.23 -10.31
N ASN A 201 -15.05 -15.37 -8.99
CA ASN A 201 -16.06 -15.99 -8.12
C ASN A 201 -16.92 -14.97 -7.35
N TYR A 202 -16.47 -13.72 -7.28
CA TYR A 202 -17.05 -12.60 -6.55
C TYR A 202 -16.54 -11.30 -7.18
N GLN A 203 -17.35 -10.25 -7.21
CA GLN A 203 -16.99 -8.95 -7.81
C GLN A 203 -16.89 -7.88 -6.74
N ALA A 204 -15.66 -7.52 -6.35
CA ALA A 204 -15.39 -6.45 -5.41
C ALA A 204 -13.97 -5.92 -5.59
N ARG A 205 -13.79 -4.63 -5.35
CA ARG A 205 -12.47 -4.00 -5.23
C ARG A 205 -12.41 -3.04 -4.05
N THR A 206 -11.20 -2.58 -3.76
CA THR A 206 -10.94 -1.37 -2.98
C THR A 206 -10.97 -0.12 -3.86
N ASP A 207 -10.78 1.05 -3.26
CA ASP A 207 -10.24 2.21 -3.98
C ASP A 207 -8.78 1.98 -4.38
N ALA A 208 -8.29 2.87 -5.26
CA ALA A 208 -6.89 2.97 -5.62
C ALA A 208 -6.19 4.04 -4.77
N VAL A 209 -5.11 3.66 -4.09
CA VAL A 209 -4.33 4.52 -3.19
C VAL A 209 -3.06 4.98 -3.90
N ARG A 210 -2.87 6.30 -4.04
CA ARG A 210 -1.63 6.90 -4.55
C ARG A 210 -0.50 6.69 -3.53
N ILE A 211 0.62 6.16 -3.98
CA ILE A 211 1.84 5.96 -3.19
C ILE A 211 3.01 6.58 -3.95
N VAL A 212 3.88 7.25 -3.20
CA VAL A 212 5.24 7.56 -3.65
C VAL A 212 6.10 6.42 -3.13
N LEU A 213 6.77 5.68 -4.01
CA LEU A 213 7.58 4.53 -3.60
C LEU A 213 8.68 5.00 -2.64
N PRO A 214 8.81 4.37 -1.46
CA PRO A 214 9.82 4.76 -0.50
C PRO A 214 11.22 4.39 -1.02
N LYS A 215 12.23 4.90 -0.33
CA LYS A 215 13.61 4.53 -0.55
C LYS A 215 13.84 3.05 -0.20
N ASP A 216 14.69 2.37 -0.98
CA ASP A 216 15.19 1.01 -0.75
C ASP A 216 14.03 0.04 -0.40
N TYR A 217 12.99 0.02 -1.23
CA TYR A 217 11.72 -0.64 -0.89
C TYR A 217 11.68 -2.14 -1.23
N ASP A 218 12.65 -2.66 -1.98
CA ASP A 218 12.62 -3.95 -2.69
C ASP A 218 13.75 -4.93 -2.30
#